data_AF-A0A923Q1D6-F1
#
_entry.id   AF-A0A923Q1D6-F1
#
_cell.length_a   1.000
_cell.length_b   1.000
_cell.length_c   1.000
_cell.angle_alpha   90.00
_cell.angle_beta   90.00
_cell.angle_gamma   90.00
#
_symmetry.space_group_name_H-M   'P 1'
#
loop_
_entity.id
_entity.type
_entity.pdbx_description
1 polymer ?
#
loop_
_entity_poly.entity_id
_entity_poly.type
_entity_poly.pdbx_seq_one_letter_code
_entity_poly.pdbx_strand_id
1 'polypeptide(L)' 'MHALQAILRGRFVLEQIKAFSVQMRGGAVRYQAQVLKKVRVPAAASLAPELLLRLEAVAGSADQAAIDETTAEAFGF' A
#
# COMPACT_ATOMS: atom_id res chain seq x y z
N MET A 1 14.45 1.33 -0.07
CA MET A 1 13.27 2.03 0.51
C MET A 1 12.07 2.06 -0.46
N HIS A 2 12.19 1.50 -1.67
CA HIS A 2 11.16 1.61 -2.70
C HIS A 2 10.03 0.60 -2.53
N ALA A 3 10.31 -0.59 -1.97
CA ALA A 3 9.28 -1.61 -1.78
C ALA A 3 8.12 -1.16 -0.86
N LEU A 4 8.44 -0.48 0.24
CA LEU A 4 7.43 0.07 1.15
C LEU A 4 6.59 1.15 0.47
N GLN A 5 7.20 1.98 -0.38
CA GLN A 5 6.48 2.98 -1.17
C GLN A 5 5.46 2.34 -2.10
N ALA A 6 5.81 1.25 -2.79
CA ALA A 6 4.86 0.50 -3.62
C ALA A 6 3.68 -0.03 -2.78
N ILE A 7 3.98 -0.66 -1.64
CA ILE A 7 2.95 -1.21 -0.73
C ILE A 7 1.97 -0.13 -0.26
N LEU A 8 2.48 1.03 0.17
CA LEU A 8 1.65 2.14 0.66
C LEU A 8 0.81 2.80 -0.44
N ARG A 9 1.27 2.75 -1.69
CA ARG A 9 0.55 3.24 -2.87
C ARG A 9 -0.50 2.25 -3.38
N GLY A 10 -0.40 0.98 -3.01
CA GLY A 10 -1.34 -0.05 -3.45
C GLY A 10 -2.75 0.17 -2.91
N ARG A 11 -3.74 -0.26 -3.68
CA ARG A 11 -5.17 -0.15 -3.36
C ARG A 11 -5.54 -0.74 -2.00
N PHE A 12 -4.91 -1.84 -1.57
CA PHE A 12 -5.17 -2.44 -0.26
C PHE A 12 -4.93 -1.47 0.90
N VAL A 13 -3.83 -0.72 0.87
CA VAL A 13 -3.54 0.29 1.90
C VAL A 13 -4.53 1.45 1.79
N LEU A 14 -4.84 1.90 0.58
CA LEU A 14 -5.83 2.96 0.36
C LEU A 14 -7.22 2.60 0.93
N GLU A 15 -7.69 1.37 0.69
CA GLU A 15 -8.98 0.89 1.21
C GLU A 15 -8.97 0.76 2.75
N GLN A 16 -7.86 0.32 3.36
CA GLN A 16 -7.71 0.34 4.82
C GLN A 16 -7.81 1.77 5.38
N ILE A 17 -7.15 2.74 4.74
CA ILE A 17 -7.19 4.14 5.17
C ILE A 17 -8.61 4.70 5.00
N LYS A 18 -9.32 4.39 3.91
CA LYS A 18 -10.73 4.76 3.73
C LYS A 18 -11.64 4.14 4.79
N ALA A 19 -11.39 2.90 5.20
CA ALA A 19 -12.19 2.21 6.21
C ALA A 19 -12.00 2.79 7.63
N PHE A 20 -10.78 3.22 7.96
CA PHE A 20 -10.45 3.74 9.29
C PHE A 20 -10.54 5.26 9.42
N SER A 21 -10.50 5.99 8.31
CA SER A 21 -10.54 7.45 8.29
C SER A 21 -11.95 7.97 8.12
N VAL A 22 -12.20 9.12 8.74
CA VAL A 22 -13.46 9.85 8.56
C VAL A 22 -13.39 10.59 7.23
N GLN A 23 -14.42 10.44 6.40
CA GLN A 23 -14.55 11.21 5.16
C GLN A 23 -14.72 12.70 5.48
N MET A 24 -13.87 13.54 4.90
CA MET A 24 -14.03 14.99 4.98
C MET A 24 -15.17 15.44 4.05
N ARG A 25 -15.82 16.57 4.37
CA ARG A 25 -16.81 17.19 3.46
C ARG A 25 -16.16 17.37 2.08
N GLY A 26 -16.68 16.66 1.07
CA GLY A 26 -16.09 16.59 -0.28
C GLY A 26 -15.51 15.22 -0.67
N GLY A 27 -15.62 14.19 0.19
CA GLY A 27 -15.26 12.80 -0.17
C GLY A 27 -13.77 12.48 -0.07
N ALA A 28 -12.94 13.44 0.34
CA ALA A 28 -11.51 13.24 0.55
C ALA A 28 -11.23 12.51 1.88
N VAL A 29 -10.20 11.66 1.87
CA VAL A 29 -9.78 10.86 3.02
C VAL A 29 -8.76 11.64 3.84
N ARG A 30 -8.92 11.68 5.18
CA ARG A 30 -7.96 12.36 6.05
C ARG A 30 -6.85 11.42 6.49
N TYR A 31 -5.62 11.72 6.10
CA TYR A 31 -4.44 10.98 6.55
C TYR A 31 -4.01 11.49 7.93
N GLN A 32 -4.46 10.82 8.98
CA GLN A 32 -4.04 11.10 10.36
C GLN A 32 -3.09 10.02 10.86
N ALA A 33 -2.09 10.40 11.67
CA ALA A 33 -1.14 9.45 12.26
C ALA A 33 -1.84 8.33 13.07
N GLN A 34 -2.97 8.62 13.71
CA GLN A 34 -3.78 7.63 14.42
C GLN A 34 -4.38 6.55 13.50
N VAL A 35 -4.71 6.93 12.25
CA VAL A 35 -5.21 6.02 11.22
C VAL A 35 -4.06 5.20 10.64
N LEU A 36 -2.93 5.85 10.34
CA LEU A 36 -1.74 5.19 9.80
C LEU A 36 -1.22 4.08 10.72
N LYS A 37 -1.29 4.26 12.05
CA LYS A 37 -0.93 3.22 13.03
C LYS A 37 -1.81 1.97 12.97
N LYS A 38 -3.01 2.06 12.38
CA LYS A 38 -3.95 0.94 12.24
C LYS A 38 -3.77 0.18 10.92
N VAL A 39 -3.13 0.79 9.93
CA VAL A 39 -2.87 0.16 8.63
C VAL A 39 -1.98 -1.07 8.83
N ARG A 40 -2.40 -2.19 8.28
CA ARG A 40 -1.62 -3.42 8.21
C ARG A 40 -0.83 -3.42 6.91
N VAL A 41 0.47 -3.70 7.05
CA VAL A 41 1.40 -3.93 5.94
C VAL A 41 2.12 -5.25 6.21
N PRO A 42 2.42 -6.03 5.16
CA PRO A 42 3.22 -7.25 5.31
C PRO A 42 4.62 -6.90 5.83
N ALA A 43 5.20 -7.80 6.62
CA ALA A 43 6.56 -7.63 7.10
C ALA A 43 7.54 -7.87 5.94
N ALA A 44 8.53 -7.01 5.75
CA ALA A 44 9.51 -7.20 4.67
C ALA A 44 10.23 -8.56 4.75
N ALA A 45 10.46 -9.06 5.96
CA ALA A 45 11.07 -10.37 6.20
C ALA A 45 10.18 -11.57 5.82
N SER A 46 8.86 -11.38 5.67
CA SER A 46 7.95 -12.43 5.23
C SER A 46 7.73 -12.44 3.71
N LEU A 47 8.28 -11.47 2.98
CA LEU A 47 8.16 -11.38 1.53
C LEU A 47 9.34 -12.10 0.85
N ALA A 48 9.05 -12.77 -0.27
CA ALA A 48 10.09 -13.37 -1.10
C ALA A 48 11.02 -12.26 -1.65
N PRO A 49 12.35 -12.50 -1.73
CA PRO A 49 13.30 -11.53 -2.28
C PRO A 49 12.93 -11.07 -3.70
N GLU A 50 12.40 -11.97 -4.52
CA GLU A 50 11.96 -11.68 -5.89
C GLU A 50 10.77 -10.71 -5.91
N LEU A 51 9.85 -10.86 -4.96
CA LEU A 51 8.70 -9.98 -4.81
C LEU A 51 9.11 -8.60 -4.31
N LEU A 52 10.09 -8.53 -3.40
CA LEU A 52 10.68 -7.25 -2.99
C LEU A 52 11.28 -6.50 -4.19
N LEU A 53 12.05 -7.17 -5.04
CA LEU A 53 12.61 -6.55 -6.25
C LEU A 53 11.53 -6.04 -7.21
N ARG A 54 10.45 -6.81 -7.41
CA ARG A 54 9.30 -6.39 -8.22
C ARG A 54 8.62 -5.17 -7.61
N LEU A 55 8.40 -5.15 -6.29
CA LEU A 55 7.84 -4.01 -5.58
C LEU A 55 8.73 -2.77 -5.72
N GLU A 56 10.06 -2.90 -5.63
CA GLU A 56 10.98 -1.79 -5.84
C GLU A 56 10.92 -1.25 -7.28
N ALA A 57 10.79 -2.13 -8.27
CA ALA A 57 10.70 -1.74 -9.68
C ALA A 57 9.41 -0.97 -9.99
N VAL A 58 8.27 -1.38 -9.42
CA VAL A 58 6.97 -0.69 -9.65
C VAL A 58 6.79 0.54 -8.77
N ALA A 59 7.58 0.71 -7.71
CA ALA A 59 7.44 1.81 -6.75
C ALA A 59 7.50 3.22 -7.38
N GLY A 60 8.34 3.37 -8.41
CA GLY A 60 8.51 4.60 -9.19
C GLY A 60 7.59 4.71 -10.41
N SER A 61 6.81 3.67 -10.71
CA SER A 61 5.92 3.65 -11.87
C SER A 61 4.70 4.55 -11.65
N ALA A 62 4.20 5.09 -12.77
CA ALA A 62 2.89 5.74 -12.84
C ALA A 62 1.74 4.73 -13.08
N ASP A 63 2.09 3.48 -13.40
CA ASP A 63 1.13 2.39 -13.61
C ASP A 63 0.59 1.89 -12.26
N GLN A 64 -0.59 2.39 -11.89
CA GLN A 64 -1.26 1.99 -10.66
C GLN A 64 -1.75 0.54 -10.69
N ALA A 65 -2.08 -0.01 -11.87
CA ALA A 65 -2.53 -1.40 -11.97
C ALA A 65 -1.39 -2.37 -11.66
N ALA A 66 -0.19 -2.10 -12.18
CA ALA A 66 1.01 -2.88 -11.89
C ALA A 66 1.40 -2.82 -10.39
N ILE A 67 1.23 -1.65 -9.77
CA ILE A 67 1.43 -1.49 -8.32
C ILE A 67 0.40 -2.32 -7.56
N ASP A 68 -0.89 -2.21 -7.90
CA ASP A 68 -1.97 -2.92 -7.21
C ASP A 68 -1.80 -4.44 -7.32
N GLU A 69 -1.45 -4.97 -8.49
CA GLU A 69 -1.18 -6.39 -8.73
C GLU A 69 -0.01 -6.90 -7.88
N THR A 70 1.14 -6.22 -7.96
CA THR A 70 2.34 -6.62 -7.20
C THR A 70 2.11 -6.51 -5.69
N THR A 71 1.30 -5.52 -5.26
CA THR A 71 0.96 -5.35 -3.85
C THR A 71 -0.04 -6.42 -3.38
N ALA A 72 -0.98 -6.84 -4.22
CA ALA A 72 -1.93 -7.92 -3.89
C ALA A 72 -1.18 -9.21 -3.53
N GLU A 73 -0.19 -9.59 -4.35
CA GLU A 73 0.68 -10.74 -4.11
C GLU A 73 1.42 -10.63 -2.78
N ALA A 74 1.87 -9.43 -2.40
CA ALA A 74 2.51 -9.18 -1.11
C ALA A 74 1.56 -9.30 0.10
N PHE A 75 0.26 -9.08 -0.09
CA PHE A 75 -0.77 -9.31 0.92
C PHE A 75 -1.33 -10.75 0.88
N GLY A 76 -0.94 -11.57 -0.11
CA GLY A 76 -1.40 -12.94 -0.28
C GLY A 76 -2.78 -13.08 -0.93
N PHE A 77 -3.17 -12.10 -1.76
CA PHE A 77 -4.41 -12.11 -2.55
C PHE A 77 -4.15 -12.42 -4.02
#